data_AF-X1G4X5-F1
#
_entry.id   AF-X1G4X5-F1
#
_cell.length_a   1.000
_cell.length_b   1.000
_cell.length_c   1.000
_cell.angle_alpha   90.00
_cell.angle_beta   90.00
_cell.angle_gamma   90.00
#
_symmetry.space_group_name_H-M   'P 1'
#
loop_
_entity.id
_entity.type
_entity.pdbx_description
1 polymer ?
#
loop_
_entity_poly.entity_id
_entity_poly.type
_entity_poly.pdbx_seq_one_letter_code
_entity_poly.pdbx_strand_id
1 'polypeptide(L)'
;IRDDLLSKVRRVYKDFVIKVVVNHPEQLTTTIEGINTSFVKYPFPVISKFIEHQGIKIVPPLEIAAMKAYALGRRATLKDYIDLYFVLKEKANSLEEIIAFSEKKYGSEFDPRLFLEQLIYLKDVEEIEIEFSKERVIMPDIEKFFEGEAGDENRAGESYS
;
A
#
# COMPACT_ATOMS: atom_id res chain seq x y z
N ILE A 1 3.60 -23.67 27.05
CA ILE A 1 3.98 -23.32 25.66
C ILE A 1 3.97 -21.80 25.59
N ARG A 2 5.08 -21.15 25.21
CA ARG A 2 5.12 -19.69 25.05
C ARG A 2 4.07 -19.33 23.99
N ASP A 3 3.13 -18.45 24.31
CA ASP A 3 1.99 -18.12 23.45
C ASP A 3 2.43 -17.13 22.36
N ASP A 4 3.31 -17.59 21.47
CA ASP A 4 3.77 -16.83 20.30
C ASP A 4 2.73 -16.86 19.15
N LEU A 5 2.90 -15.95 18.18
CA LEU A 5 1.92 -15.78 17.11
C LEU A 5 1.73 -17.05 16.28
N LEU A 6 2.81 -17.81 16.03
CA LEU A 6 2.75 -19.08 15.32
C LEU A 6 1.91 -20.12 16.08
N SER A 7 2.06 -20.19 17.40
CA SER A 7 1.25 -21.08 18.24
C SER A 7 -0.24 -20.73 18.18
N LYS A 8 -0.57 -19.43 18.11
CA LYS A 8 -1.96 -18.98 17.93
C LYS A 8 -2.51 -19.35 16.55
N VAL A 9 -1.75 -19.15 15.48
CA VAL A 9 -2.14 -19.54 14.12
C VAL A 9 -2.42 -21.04 14.05
N ARG A 10 -1.52 -21.88 14.58
CA ARG A 10 -1.72 -23.35 14.64
C ARG A 10 -2.94 -23.76 15.45
N ARG A 11 -3.29 -23.02 16.50
CA ARG A 11 -4.46 -23.30 17.33
C ARG A 11 -5.77 -22.95 16.61
N VAL A 12 -5.81 -21.79 15.94
CA VAL A 12 -7.01 -21.31 15.22
C VAL A 12 -7.26 -22.17 13.97
N TYR A 13 -6.21 -22.48 13.21
CA TYR A 13 -6.29 -23.22 11.96
C TYR A 13 -5.87 -24.70 12.12
N LYS A 14 -6.18 -25.31 13.27
CA LYS A 14 -5.71 -26.66 13.64
C LYS A 14 -6.08 -27.77 12.64
N ASP A 15 -7.18 -27.57 11.90
CA ASP A 15 -7.73 -28.54 10.95
C ASP A 15 -7.22 -28.31 9.52
N PHE A 16 -6.30 -27.35 9.33
CA PHE A 16 -5.75 -26.96 8.03
C PHE A 16 -4.26 -27.29 7.94
N VAL A 17 -3.77 -27.52 6.72
CA VAL A 17 -2.34 -27.68 6.45
C VAL A 17 -1.66 -26.32 6.51
N ILE A 18 -0.79 -26.15 7.51
CA ILE A 18 -0.01 -24.93 7.73
C ILE A 18 1.46 -25.17 7.39
N LYS A 19 1.99 -24.44 6.42
CA LYS A 19 3.44 -24.40 6.13
C LYS A 19 3.99 -23.06 6.57
N VAL A 20 5.10 -23.08 7.30
CA VAL A 20 5.79 -21.84 7.72
C VAL A 20 6.78 -21.45 6.62
N VAL A 21 6.66 -20.23 6.12
CA VAL A 21 7.56 -19.67 5.09
C VAL A 21 8.58 -18.74 5.75
N VAL A 22 8.13 -17.86 6.64
CA VAL A 22 8.99 -16.94 7.42
C VAL A 22 8.54 -16.96 8.88
N ASN A 23 9.49 -17.06 9.81
CA ASN A 23 9.22 -16.95 11.25
C ASN A 23 10.29 -16.07 11.92
N HIS A 24 10.00 -14.77 12.01
CA HIS A 24 10.89 -13.74 12.52
C HIS A 24 10.12 -12.85 13.52
N PRO A 25 10.77 -12.21 14.52
CA PRO A 25 10.08 -11.34 15.48
C PRO A 25 9.21 -10.23 14.89
N GLU A 26 9.62 -9.70 13.73
CA GLU A 26 8.89 -8.63 13.02
C GLU A 26 7.95 -9.16 11.93
N GLN A 27 8.00 -10.45 11.58
CA GLN A 27 7.19 -11.01 10.51
C GLN A 27 6.98 -12.53 10.67
N LEU A 28 5.72 -12.94 10.56
CA LEU A 28 5.33 -14.34 10.39
C LEU A 28 4.63 -14.48 9.04
N THR A 29 5.16 -15.31 8.16
CA THR A 29 4.51 -15.69 6.89
C THR A 29 4.26 -17.20 6.90
N THR A 30 3.02 -17.59 6.66
CA THR A 30 2.60 -18.98 6.54
C THR A 30 1.76 -19.18 5.29
N THR A 31 1.72 -20.40 4.77
CA THR A 31 0.63 -20.82 3.87
C THR A 31 -0.36 -21.67 4.67
N ILE A 32 -1.64 -21.35 4.55
CA ILE A 32 -2.75 -22.09 5.19
C ILE A 32 -3.62 -22.60 4.04
N GLU A 33 -3.65 -23.92 3.83
CA GLU A 33 -4.26 -24.52 2.61
C GLU A 33 -3.76 -23.90 1.30
N GLY A 34 -2.47 -23.56 1.25
CA GLY A 34 -1.87 -22.91 0.08
C GLY A 34 -2.12 -21.40 -0.04
N ILE A 35 -2.95 -20.80 0.84
CA ILE A 35 -3.18 -19.36 0.87
C ILE A 35 -2.07 -18.68 1.67
N ASN A 36 -1.36 -17.74 1.04
CA ASN A 36 -0.33 -16.94 1.70
C ASN A 36 -0.96 -16.00 2.74
N THR A 37 -0.52 -16.13 3.99
CA THR A 37 -0.96 -15.33 5.12
C THR A 37 0.25 -14.75 5.83
N SER A 38 0.32 -13.42 5.90
CA SER A 38 1.44 -12.69 6.50
C SER A 38 0.97 -11.78 7.62
N PHE A 39 1.67 -11.83 8.75
CA PHE A 39 1.56 -10.91 9.86
C PHE A 39 2.86 -10.14 9.96
N VAL A 40 2.77 -8.81 9.81
CA VAL A 40 3.94 -7.94 9.76
C VAL A 40 3.83 -6.91 10.86
N LYS A 41 4.89 -6.74 11.64
CA LYS A 41 5.00 -5.63 12.58
C LYS A 41 5.31 -4.38 11.79
N TYR A 42 4.37 -3.45 11.80
CA TYR A 42 4.47 -2.18 11.10
C TYR A 42 4.73 -1.06 12.11
N PRO A 43 5.85 -0.31 12.00
CA PRO A 43 6.24 0.65 13.02
C PRO A 43 5.41 1.94 13.01
N PHE A 44 4.56 2.15 11.98
CA PHE A 44 3.71 3.32 11.86
C PHE A 44 2.28 3.01 12.30
N PRO A 45 1.72 3.75 13.27
CA PRO A 45 0.35 3.54 13.72
C PRO A 45 -0.65 3.86 12.61
N VAL A 46 -1.80 3.18 12.64
CA VAL A 46 -2.98 3.60 11.86
C VAL A 46 -3.54 4.86 12.50
N ILE A 47 -3.67 5.94 11.73
CA ILE A 47 -4.09 7.26 12.25
C ILE A 47 -5.52 7.63 11.84
N SER A 48 -6.16 6.80 11.02
CA SER A 48 -7.57 6.90 10.65
C SER A 48 -8.46 5.93 11.43
N LYS A 49 -9.78 6.12 11.35
CA LYS A 49 -10.75 5.20 11.92
C LYS A 49 -10.87 3.96 11.03
N PHE A 50 -10.77 2.78 11.63
CA PHE A 50 -11.04 1.52 10.93
C PHE A 50 -12.49 1.44 10.44
N ILE A 51 -12.63 0.85 9.26
CA ILE A 51 -13.89 0.36 8.72
C ILE A 51 -14.12 -1.04 9.30
N GLU A 52 -15.26 -1.25 9.95
CA GLU A 52 -15.66 -2.58 10.42
C GLU A 52 -16.42 -3.30 9.31
N HIS A 53 -15.92 -4.46 8.90
CA HIS A 53 -16.58 -5.30 7.90
C HIS A 53 -16.56 -6.75 8.35
N GLN A 54 -17.74 -7.34 8.59
CA GLN A 54 -17.88 -8.73 9.05
C GLN A 54 -17.04 -9.07 10.30
N GLY A 55 -16.89 -8.10 11.22
CA GLY A 55 -16.08 -8.25 12.43
C GLY A 55 -14.57 -8.12 12.20
N ILE A 56 -14.14 -7.72 11.00
CA ILE A 56 -12.76 -7.44 10.65
C ILE A 56 -12.56 -5.93 10.55
N LYS A 57 -11.51 -5.44 11.20
CA LYS A 57 -11.05 -4.06 11.08
C LYS A 57 -10.22 -3.89 9.82
N ILE A 58 -10.70 -3.04 8.92
CA ILE A 58 -10.06 -2.72 7.65
C ILE A 58 -9.66 -1.24 7.68
N VAL A 59 -8.47 -0.93 7.19
CA VAL A 59 -8.03 0.46 7.03
C VAL A 59 -8.79 1.14 5.87
N PRO A 60 -9.15 2.43 5.99
CA PRO A 60 -9.86 3.13 4.92
C PRO A 60 -8.95 3.39 3.70
N PRO A 61 -9.52 3.70 2.52
CA PRO A 61 -8.76 3.93 1.29
C PRO A 61 -7.60 4.92 1.43
N LEU A 62 -7.80 6.07 2.10
CA LEU A 62 -6.74 7.07 2.31
C LEU A 62 -5.54 6.51 3.08
N GLU A 63 -5.78 5.66 4.08
CA GLU A 63 -4.71 5.01 4.85
C GLU A 63 -3.94 4.00 3.98
N ILE A 64 -4.65 3.25 3.13
CA ILE A 64 -4.05 2.33 2.15
C ILE A 64 -3.20 3.14 1.16
N ALA A 65 -3.74 4.24 0.63
CA ALA A 65 -3.04 5.10 -0.33
C ALA A 65 -1.74 5.68 0.26
N ALA A 66 -1.77 6.15 1.52
CA ALA A 66 -0.56 6.59 2.21
C ALA A 66 0.45 5.45 2.42
N MET A 67 0.00 4.25 2.75
CA MET A 67 0.87 3.06 2.81
C MET A 67 1.53 2.74 1.46
N LYS A 68 0.81 2.96 0.35
CA LYS A 68 1.34 2.81 -1.01
C LYS A 68 2.33 3.91 -1.37
N ALA A 69 2.02 5.16 -1.08
CA ALA A 69 2.94 6.29 -1.28
C ALA A 69 4.26 6.07 -0.54
N TYR A 70 4.20 5.62 0.71
CA TYR A 70 5.37 5.28 1.51
C TYR A 70 6.17 4.09 0.95
N ALA A 71 5.48 3.08 0.42
CA ALA A 71 6.13 1.91 -0.17
C ALA A 71 6.82 2.26 -1.50
N LEU A 72 6.20 3.11 -2.32
CA LEU A 72 6.74 3.59 -3.59
C LEU A 72 8.09 4.31 -3.37
N GLY A 73 8.18 5.07 -2.27
CA GLY A 73 9.39 5.63 -1.64
C GLY A 73 10.63 4.73 -1.60
N ARG A 74 10.42 3.42 -1.49
CA ARG A 74 11.43 2.45 -1.04
C ARG A 74 11.53 1.21 -1.92
N ARG A 75 10.39 0.67 -2.33
CA ARG A 75 10.26 -0.56 -3.12
C ARG A 75 9.01 -0.43 -4.00
N ALA A 76 9.19 0.26 -5.10
CA ALA A 76 8.16 0.43 -6.11
C ALA A 76 7.84 -0.92 -6.78
N THR A 77 6.55 -1.27 -6.82
CA THR A 77 6.06 -2.43 -7.59
C THR A 77 4.91 -1.98 -8.48
N LEU A 78 4.68 -2.64 -9.62
CA LEU A 78 3.58 -2.29 -10.52
C LEU A 78 2.22 -2.29 -9.81
N LYS A 79 2.04 -3.21 -8.86
CA LYS A 79 0.83 -3.26 -8.03
C LYS A 79 0.63 -1.98 -7.21
N ASP A 80 1.70 -1.39 -6.67
CA ASP A 80 1.58 -0.17 -5.88
C ASP A 80 1.14 1.02 -6.75
N TYR A 81 1.65 1.12 -7.98
CA TYR A 81 1.18 2.11 -8.96
C TYR A 81 -0.27 1.88 -9.37
N ILE A 82 -0.67 0.64 -9.64
CA ILE A 82 -2.05 0.30 -9.99
C ILE A 82 -3.01 0.67 -8.86
N ASP A 83 -2.65 0.32 -7.62
CA ASP A 83 -3.47 0.63 -6.44
C ASP A 83 -3.66 2.15 -6.29
N LEU A 84 -2.58 2.93 -6.43
CA LEU A 84 -2.65 4.40 -6.39
C LEU A 84 -3.45 4.99 -7.57
N TYR A 85 -3.28 4.43 -8.77
CA TYR A 85 -4.01 4.84 -9.96
C TYR A 85 -5.51 4.70 -9.75
N PHE A 86 -5.98 3.58 -9.21
CA PHE A 86 -7.40 3.39 -8.97
C PHE A 86 -7.92 4.28 -7.83
N VAL A 87 -7.16 4.50 -6.77
CA VAL A 87 -7.55 5.44 -5.69
C VAL A 87 -7.80 6.85 -6.25
N LEU A 88 -6.88 7.34 -7.08
CA LEU A 88 -6.95 8.68 -7.68
C LEU A 88 -8.00 8.76 -8.78
N LYS A 89 -8.06 7.77 -9.69
CA LYS A 89 -9.03 7.71 -10.80
C LYS A 89 -10.47 7.63 -10.30
N GLU A 90 -10.74 6.82 -9.28
CA GLU A 90 -12.07 6.71 -8.69
C GLU A 90 -12.42 7.94 -7.83
N LYS A 91 -11.50 8.92 -7.71
CA LYS A 91 -11.62 10.13 -6.87
C LYS A 91 -11.98 9.80 -5.42
N ALA A 92 -11.49 8.67 -4.93
CA ALA A 92 -11.64 8.29 -3.53
C ALA A 92 -10.86 9.25 -2.63
N ASN A 93 -9.70 9.70 -3.11
CA ASN A 93 -8.86 10.75 -2.51
C ASN A 93 -8.11 11.52 -3.61
N SER A 94 -7.71 12.77 -3.32
CA SER A 94 -6.79 13.52 -4.19
C SER A 94 -5.32 13.22 -3.86
N LEU A 95 -4.41 13.57 -4.79
CA LEU A 95 -2.97 13.46 -4.56
C LEU A 95 -2.52 14.33 -3.38
N GLU A 96 -3.01 15.57 -3.29
CA GLU A 96 -2.83 16.49 -2.16
C GLU A 96 -3.22 15.84 -0.82
N GLU A 97 -4.41 15.21 -0.75
CA GLU A 97 -4.89 14.53 0.46
C GLU A 97 -3.96 13.38 0.87
N ILE A 98 -3.49 12.59 -0.10
CA ILE A 98 -2.57 11.47 0.14
C ILE A 98 -1.22 11.99 0.67
N ILE A 99 -0.69 13.07 0.08
CA ILE A 99 0.57 13.68 0.50
C ILE A 99 0.44 14.21 1.93
N ALA A 100 -0.55 15.06 2.21
CA ALA A 100 -0.75 15.65 3.53
C ALA A 100 -0.98 14.57 4.61
N PHE A 101 -1.73 13.51 4.28
CA PHE A 101 -1.93 12.38 5.19
C PHE A 101 -0.65 11.58 5.43
N SER A 102 0.16 11.38 4.38
CA SER A 102 1.44 10.69 4.47
C SER A 102 2.45 11.46 5.32
N GLU A 103 2.56 12.78 5.13
CA GLU A 103 3.39 13.65 5.98
C GLU A 103 2.98 13.55 7.44
N LYS A 104 1.67 13.59 7.72
CA LYS A 104 1.15 13.44 9.09
C LYS A 104 1.47 12.06 9.69
N LYS A 105 1.38 11.00 8.89
CA LYS A 105 1.55 9.62 9.35
C LYS A 105 3.01 9.23 9.55
N TYR A 106 3.88 9.65 8.65
CA TYR A 106 5.27 9.21 8.57
C TYR A 106 6.27 10.26 9.05
N GLY A 107 5.87 11.54 9.12
CA GLY A 107 6.75 12.63 9.50
C GLY A 107 7.98 12.68 8.59
N SER A 108 9.16 12.73 9.19
CA SER A 108 10.44 12.78 8.46
C SER A 108 10.78 11.53 7.64
N GLU A 109 10.01 10.44 7.79
CA GLU A 109 10.20 9.20 7.02
C GLU A 109 9.54 9.21 5.64
N PHE A 110 8.85 10.31 5.31
CA PHE A 110 8.19 10.55 4.03
C PHE A 110 8.65 11.90 3.46
N ASP A 111 9.11 11.88 2.22
CA ASP A 111 9.49 13.07 1.47
C ASP A 111 8.51 13.24 0.29
N PRO A 112 7.64 14.26 0.31
CA PRO A 112 6.68 14.49 -0.77
C PRO A 112 7.32 14.68 -2.14
N ARG A 113 8.50 15.33 -2.21
CA ARG A 113 9.18 15.57 -3.48
C ARG A 113 9.70 14.26 -4.06
N LEU A 114 10.36 13.46 -3.24
CA LEU A 114 10.83 12.14 -3.66
C LEU A 114 9.66 11.24 -4.09
N PHE A 115 8.54 11.28 -3.36
CA PHE A 115 7.34 10.54 -3.73
C PHE A 115 6.81 10.97 -5.11
N LEU A 116 6.69 12.28 -5.36
CA LEU A 116 6.23 12.80 -6.66
C LEU A 116 7.18 12.43 -7.80
N GLU A 117 8.50 12.53 -7.59
CA GLU A 117 9.51 12.14 -8.58
C GLU A 117 9.40 10.65 -8.94
N GLN A 118 9.20 9.79 -7.95
CA GLN A 118 9.04 8.36 -8.17
C GLN A 118 7.68 8.03 -8.79
N LEU A 119 6.61 8.75 -8.43
CA LEU A 119 5.26 8.53 -8.95
C LEU A 119 5.19 8.64 -10.47
N ILE A 120 6.01 9.52 -11.06
CA ILE A 120 6.12 9.72 -12.52
C ILE A 120 7.24 8.89 -13.17
N TYR A 121 7.98 8.08 -12.41
CA TYR A 121 9.12 7.32 -12.91
C TYR A 121 8.86 5.80 -12.83
N LEU A 122 8.14 5.28 -13.83
CA LEU A 122 7.75 3.86 -13.89
C LEU A 122 8.77 2.97 -14.60
N LYS A 123 9.85 3.53 -15.15
CA LYS A 123 10.76 2.85 -16.10
C LYS A 123 11.47 1.61 -15.54
N ASP A 124 11.74 1.59 -14.24
CA ASP A 124 12.46 0.49 -13.58
C ASP A 124 11.52 -0.52 -12.91
N VAL A 125 10.21 -0.42 -13.16
CA VAL A 125 9.21 -1.29 -12.59
C VAL A 125 8.96 -2.48 -13.52
N GLU A 126 9.15 -3.69 -13.02
CA GLU A 126 8.87 -4.91 -13.79
C GLU A 126 7.38 -5.00 -14.16
N GLU A 127 7.12 -5.23 -15.46
CA GLU A 127 5.79 -5.58 -15.94
C GLU A 127 5.39 -6.96 -15.40
N ILE A 128 4.22 -7.02 -14.75
CA ILE A 128 3.61 -8.27 -14.30
C ILE A 128 2.19 -8.37 -14.87
N GLU A 129 1.74 -9.59 -15.12
CA GLU A 129 0.37 -9.83 -15.57
C GLU A 129 -0.63 -9.46 -14.46
N ILE A 130 -1.58 -8.58 -14.79
CA ILE A 130 -2.55 -8.05 -13.82
C ILE A 130 -3.77 -8.97 -13.81
N GLU A 131 -3.81 -9.95 -12.89
CA GLU A 131 -4.92 -10.91 -12.80
C GLU A 131 -6.24 -10.31 -12.26
N PHE A 132 -6.20 -9.16 -11.58
CA PHE A 132 -7.36 -8.63 -10.83
C PHE A 132 -7.58 -7.12 -11.02
N SER A 133 -7.77 -6.68 -12.26
CA SER A 133 -8.19 -5.30 -12.55
C SER A 133 -9.62 -5.29 -13.13
N LYS A 134 -10.46 -4.33 -12.68
CA LYS A 134 -11.81 -4.12 -13.24
C LYS A 134 -11.75 -3.74 -14.73
N GLU A 135 -10.64 -3.15 -15.14
CA GLU A 135 -10.37 -2.64 -16.48
C GLU A 135 -8.93 -3.00 -16.86
N ARG A 136 -8.70 -3.33 -18.13
CA ARG A 136 -7.34 -3.55 -18.63
C ARG A 136 -6.60 -2.20 -18.66
N VAL A 137 -5.71 -2.00 -17.69
CA VAL A 137 -4.84 -0.82 -17.60
C VAL A 137 -3.43 -1.21 -18.02
N ILE A 138 -2.81 -0.42 -18.90
CA ILE A 138 -1.42 -0.62 -19.34
C ILE A 138 -0.52 0.46 -18.72
N MET A 139 0.77 0.14 -18.52
CA MET A 139 1.73 1.06 -17.89
C MET A 139 1.79 2.47 -18.54
N PRO A 140 1.76 2.62 -19.88
CA PRO A 140 1.76 3.95 -20.49
C PRO A 140 0.57 4.83 -20.08
N ASP A 141 -0.60 4.24 -19.84
CA ASP A 141 -1.78 4.98 -19.39
C ASP A 141 -1.65 5.43 -17.93
N ILE A 142 -0.99 4.61 -17.10
CA ILE A 142 -0.70 4.92 -15.70
C ILE A 142 0.32 6.06 -15.62
N GLU A 143 1.40 5.97 -16.39
CA GLU A 143 2.46 7.00 -16.44
C GLU A 143 1.87 8.35 -16.85
N LYS A 144 1.14 8.40 -17.96
CA LYS A 144 0.48 9.62 -18.44
C LYS A 144 -0.53 10.19 -17.42
N PHE A 145 -1.25 9.33 -16.71
CA PHE A 145 -2.18 9.77 -15.67
C PHE A 145 -1.44 10.46 -14.53
N PHE A 146 -0.37 9.86 -14.02
CA PHE A 146 0.41 10.45 -12.93
C PHE A 146 1.18 11.71 -13.32
N GLU A 147 1.67 11.82 -14.55
CA GLU A 147 2.25 13.06 -15.06
C GLU A 147 1.25 14.23 -15.00
N GLY A 148 -0.02 13.96 -15.32
CA GLY A 148 -1.10 14.94 -15.21
C GLY A 148 -1.35 15.39 -13.76
N GLU A 149 -1.56 14.42 -12.87
CA GLU A 149 -1.82 14.68 -11.44
C GLU A 149 -0.66 15.41 -10.76
N ALA A 150 0.58 14.97 -10.97
CA ALA A 150 1.77 15.62 -10.40
C ALA A 150 1.99 17.03 -10.98
N GLY A 151 1.68 17.23 -12.27
CA GLY A 151 1.76 18.53 -12.92
C GLY A 151 0.75 19.54 -12.38
N ASP A 152 -0.45 19.10 -11.99
CA ASP A 152 -1.47 19.93 -11.36
C ASP A 152 -1.08 20.30 -9.91
N GLU A 153 -0.52 19.35 -9.16
CA GLU A 153 -0.04 19.55 -7.78
C GLU A 153 1.09 20.59 -7.71
N ASN A 154 2.10 20.49 -8.59
CA ASN A 154 3.21 21.46 -8.62
C ASN A 154 2.74 22.89 -8.91
N ARG A 155 1.74 23.06 -9.78
CA ARG A 155 1.13 24.37 -10.09
C ARG A 155 0.33 24.93 -8.91
N ALA A 156 -0.32 24.07 -8.13
CA ALA A 156 -1.01 24.48 -6.92
C ALA A 156 -0.02 24.97 -5.85
N GLY A 157 1.09 24.25 -5.62
CA GLY A 157 2.11 24.60 -4.64
C GLY A 157 2.82 25.95 -4.90
N GLU A 158 3.10 26.29 -6.15
CA GLU A 158 3.70 27.58 -6.53
C GLU A 158 2.76 28.78 -6.29
N SER A 159 1.44 28.56 -6.22
CA SER A 159 0.45 29.63 -6.03
C SER A 159 0.30 30.06 -4.56
N TYR A 160 0.81 29.26 -3.62
CA TYR A 160 0.75 29.50 -2.17
C TYR A 160 2.12 29.80 -1.53
N SER A 161 3.17 29.95 -2.36
CA SER A 161 4.56 30.24 -1.97
C SER A 161 4.88 31.73 -1.97
#